data_AF-A0A7C5QG55-F1
#
_entry.id   AF-A0A7C5QG55-F1
#
_cell.length_a   1.000
_cell.length_b   1.000
_cell.length_c   1.000
_cell.angle_alpha   90.00
_cell.angle_beta   90.00
_cell.angle_gamma   90.00
#
_symmetry.space_group_name_H-M   'P 1'
#
loop_
_entity.id
_entity.type
_entity.pdbx_description
1 polymer ?
#
loop_
_entity_poly.entity_id
_entity_poly.type
_entity_poly.pdbx_seq_one_letter_code
_entity_poly.pdbx_strand_id
1 'polypeptide(L)'
;MKLCKFLCTVLLVSGVLWTPLAVLAEVHAAESPVVLLERTSTEVIKILREDHELLVNEPGRVYKLIDDYILPHLDDVTMAKLALGKSWRKASKRQKLDFIEEFRNLLVRTYSKSLLEFKDQEIRYFPLKLAEDARKTSVKAEVLQPGGPSVPLAYRMRLKNNAWKVYDIKVDGISLVTSYRGTFTQEIRKSGIDGLLDYLHDKNSKLKGQDDI
;
A
#
# COMPACT_ATOMS: atom_id res chain seq x y z
N MET A 1 -10.34 71.81 44.42
CA MET A 1 -9.29 72.48 45.23
C MET A 1 -8.17 71.49 45.51
N LYS A 2 -6.94 71.86 45.12
CA LYS A 2 -5.61 71.43 45.64
C LYS A 2 -5.07 70.01 45.34
N LEU A 3 -4.25 70.01 44.29
CA LEU A 3 -2.91 69.42 44.10
C LEU A 3 -2.10 68.96 45.35
N CYS A 4 -1.26 67.92 45.15
CA CYS A 4 -0.01 67.48 45.83
C CYS A 4 -0.11 66.00 46.29
N LYS A 5 0.89 65.10 46.21
CA LYS A 5 2.32 65.12 45.83
C LYS A 5 2.79 63.63 45.71
N PHE A 6 3.70 63.37 44.76
CA PHE A 6 4.89 62.49 44.83
C PHE A 6 4.98 61.36 45.88
N LEU A 7 5.29 60.11 45.46
CA LEU A 7 6.65 59.51 45.51
C LEU A 7 6.71 58.04 45.02
N CYS A 8 7.85 57.70 44.40
CA CYS A 8 8.35 56.42 43.90
C CYS A 8 8.15 55.20 44.81
N THR A 9 7.84 54.02 44.26
CA THR A 9 8.59 52.78 44.55
C THR A 9 8.42 51.71 43.44
N VAL A 10 9.51 51.52 42.68
CA VAL A 10 10.04 50.28 42.09
C VAL A 10 9.07 49.26 41.45
N LEU A 11 9.08 49.25 40.11
CA LEU A 11 8.67 48.14 39.25
C LEU A 11 9.65 46.96 39.40
N LEU A 12 9.20 45.86 40.02
CA LEU A 12 9.81 44.54 39.87
C LEU A 12 9.16 43.85 38.66
N VAL A 13 9.72 44.07 37.47
CA VAL A 13 9.35 43.29 36.28
C VAL A 13 10.02 41.92 36.43
N SER A 14 9.27 40.95 36.93
CA SER A 14 9.65 39.54 36.88
C SER A 14 9.66 39.09 35.42
N GLY A 15 10.82 39.19 34.78
CA GLY A 15 11.05 38.67 33.43
C GLY A 15 11.01 37.15 33.44
N VAL A 16 9.82 36.57 33.20
CA VAL A 16 9.69 35.16 32.83
C VAL A 16 10.25 35.04 31.42
N LEU A 17 11.51 34.59 31.33
CA LEU A 17 12.16 34.20 30.09
C LEU A 17 11.39 32.99 29.51
N TRP A 18 10.47 33.28 28.60
CA TRP A 18 9.79 32.27 27.79
C TRP A 18 10.83 31.69 26.82
N THR A 19 11.55 30.67 27.24
CA THR A 19 12.38 29.89 26.32
C THR A 19 11.44 29.10 25.41
N PRO A 20 11.45 29.33 24.09
CA PRO A 20 10.70 28.48 23.18
C PRO A 20 11.32 27.09 23.26
N LEU A 21 10.57 26.13 23.80
CA LEU A 21 10.93 24.73 23.79
C LEU A 21 10.95 24.30 22.31
N ALA A 22 12.16 24.24 21.74
CA ALA A 22 12.34 23.75 20.39
C ALA A 22 11.97 22.26 20.38
N VAL A 23 10.77 21.95 19.89
CA VAL A 23 10.37 20.58 19.59
C VAL A 23 11.22 20.13 18.41
N LEU A 24 12.33 19.45 18.71
CA LEU A 24 13.09 18.73 17.70
C LEU A 24 12.18 17.62 17.20
N ALA A 25 11.66 17.78 15.97
CA ALA A 25 10.99 16.69 15.29
C ALA A 25 11.99 15.55 15.13
N GLU A 26 11.79 14.44 15.84
CA GLU A 26 12.57 13.22 15.64
C GLU A 26 12.35 12.75 14.21
N VAL A 27 13.38 12.93 13.37
CA VAL A 27 13.42 12.35 12.03
C VAL A 27 13.67 10.87 12.21
N HIS A 28 12.60 10.12 12.50
CA HIS A 28 12.66 8.66 12.54
C HIS A 28 13.06 8.17 11.15
N ALA A 29 14.17 7.43 11.08
CA ALA A 29 14.52 6.72 9.86
C ALA A 29 13.37 5.78 9.47
N ALA A 30 13.02 5.75 8.18
CA ALA A 30 12.00 4.85 7.70
C ALA A 30 12.36 3.39 8.05
N GLU A 31 11.37 2.61 8.50
CA GLU A 31 11.52 1.16 8.72
C GLU A 31 12.14 0.49 7.48
N SER A 32 13.00 -0.52 7.68
CA SER A 32 13.54 -1.28 6.55
C SER A 32 12.42 -1.90 5.71
N PRO A 33 12.49 -1.86 4.36
CA PRO A 33 11.47 -2.46 3.50
C PRO A 33 11.38 -3.99 3.69
N VAL A 34 12.46 -4.65 4.09
CA VAL A 34 12.46 -6.09 4.42
C VAL A 34 11.69 -6.33 5.71
N VAL A 35 12.00 -5.58 6.76
CA VAL A 35 11.33 -5.70 8.08
C VAL A 35 9.83 -5.42 7.96
N LEU A 36 9.45 -4.39 7.17
CA LEU A 36 8.06 -4.09 6.87
C LEU A 36 7.34 -5.30 6.24
N LEU A 37 7.96 -5.91 5.23
CA LEU A 37 7.36 -7.05 4.53
C LEU A 37 7.27 -8.29 5.44
N GLU A 38 8.34 -8.62 6.17
CA GLU A 38 8.37 -9.74 7.11
C GLU A 38 7.31 -9.61 8.21
N ARG A 39 7.22 -8.44 8.84
CA ARG A 39 6.22 -8.16 9.87
C ARG A 39 4.81 -8.31 9.30
N THR A 40 4.54 -7.71 8.14
CA THR A 40 3.22 -7.74 7.51
C THR A 40 2.84 -9.15 7.08
N SER A 41 3.75 -9.89 6.43
CA SER A 41 3.47 -11.26 5.98
C SER A 41 3.26 -12.20 7.15
N THR A 42 4.05 -12.06 8.22
CA THR A 42 3.93 -12.91 9.42
C THR A 42 2.56 -12.74 10.06
N GLU A 43 2.11 -11.49 10.23
CA GLU A 43 0.79 -11.21 10.81
C GLU A 43 -0.35 -11.75 9.94
N VAL A 44 -0.30 -11.51 8.63
CA VAL A 44 -1.31 -12.01 7.70
C VAL A 44 -1.35 -13.54 7.67
N ILE A 45 -0.18 -14.21 7.60
CA ILE A 45 -0.10 -15.68 7.59
C ILE A 45 -0.62 -16.26 8.90
N LYS A 46 -0.33 -15.61 10.04
CA LYS A 46 -0.86 -16.02 11.33
C LYS A 46 -2.41 -15.99 11.32
N ILE A 47 -3.01 -14.88 10.89
CA ILE A 47 -4.47 -14.76 10.79
C ILE A 47 -5.05 -15.80 9.83
N LEU A 48 -4.41 -16.03 8.67
CA LEU A 48 -4.85 -17.04 7.71
C LEU A 48 -4.85 -18.46 8.30
N ARG A 49 -3.91 -18.77 9.20
CA ARG A 49 -3.82 -20.08 9.87
C ARG A 49 -4.81 -20.21 11.02
N GLU A 50 -4.95 -19.18 11.84
CA GLU A 50 -5.82 -19.19 13.02
C GLU A 50 -7.31 -19.12 12.65
N ASP A 51 -7.67 -18.30 11.66
CA ASP A 51 -9.06 -18.04 11.25
C ASP A 51 -9.44 -18.70 9.92
N HIS A 52 -8.66 -19.68 9.44
CA HIS A 52 -8.82 -20.27 8.10
C HIS A 52 -10.27 -20.65 7.76
N GLU A 53 -10.95 -21.40 8.63
CA GLU A 53 -12.33 -21.86 8.39
C GLU A 53 -13.30 -20.68 8.31
N LEU A 54 -13.14 -19.65 9.13
CA LEU A 54 -13.98 -18.45 9.08
C LEU A 54 -13.74 -17.66 7.79
N LEU A 55 -12.47 -17.52 7.39
CA LEU A 55 -12.10 -16.79 6.18
C LEU A 55 -12.57 -17.49 4.90
N VAL A 56 -12.59 -18.82 4.87
CA VAL A 56 -13.12 -19.60 3.74
C VAL A 56 -14.64 -19.47 3.64
N ASN A 57 -15.36 -19.44 4.76
CA ASN A 57 -16.83 -19.39 4.76
C ASN A 57 -17.38 -17.96 4.67
N GLU A 58 -16.57 -16.93 4.94
CA GLU A 58 -16.98 -15.52 4.90
C GLU A 58 -16.02 -14.67 4.05
N PRO A 59 -16.22 -14.58 2.72
CA PRO A 59 -15.36 -13.81 1.81
C PRO A 59 -15.16 -12.34 2.23
N GLY A 60 -16.19 -11.74 2.84
CA GLY A 60 -16.13 -10.38 3.40
C GLY A 60 -15.00 -10.18 4.41
N ARG A 61 -14.64 -11.22 5.17
CA ARG A 61 -13.53 -11.16 6.14
C ARG A 61 -12.17 -11.16 5.48
N VAL A 62 -12.02 -11.85 4.35
CA VAL A 62 -10.78 -11.81 3.55
C VAL A 62 -10.54 -10.42 3.02
N TYR A 63 -11.58 -9.75 2.53
CA TYR A 63 -11.49 -8.36 2.09
C TYR A 63 -11.09 -7.43 3.23
N LYS A 64 -11.67 -7.61 4.41
CA LYS A 64 -11.29 -6.84 5.60
C LYS A 64 -9.83 -7.08 6.01
N LEU A 65 -9.36 -8.32 6.01
CA LEU A 65 -7.95 -8.66 6.28
C LEU A 65 -7.01 -7.94 5.31
N ILE A 66 -7.35 -7.93 4.01
CA ILE A 66 -6.58 -7.23 2.98
C ILE A 66 -6.60 -5.71 3.23
N ASP A 67 -7.76 -5.14 3.53
CA ASP A 67 -7.94 -3.70 3.79
C ASP A 67 -7.16 -3.23 5.02
N ASP A 68 -7.17 -4.01 6.09
CA ASP A 68 -6.58 -3.64 7.38
C ASP A 68 -5.06 -3.85 7.39
N TYR A 69 -4.55 -4.91 6.75
CA TYR A 69 -3.15 -5.34 6.89
C TYR A 69 -2.31 -5.18 5.63
N ILE A 70 -2.90 -5.17 4.43
CA ILE A 70 -2.14 -5.17 3.17
C ILE A 70 -2.24 -3.82 2.47
N LEU A 71 -3.46 -3.33 2.22
CA LEU A 71 -3.69 -2.07 1.50
C LEU A 71 -2.94 -0.86 2.08
N PRO A 72 -2.77 -0.70 3.40
CA PRO A 72 -2.02 0.44 3.95
C PRO A 72 -0.57 0.46 3.48
N HIS A 73 -0.01 -0.66 3.03
CA HIS A 73 1.37 -0.79 2.57
C HIS A 73 1.52 -0.68 1.04
N LEU A 74 0.43 -0.46 0.31
CA LEU A 74 0.46 -0.29 -1.15
C LEU A 74 0.58 1.18 -1.57
N ASP A 75 1.16 1.41 -2.75
CA ASP A 75 1.06 2.68 -3.49
C ASP A 75 0.21 2.47 -4.73
N ASP A 76 -1.10 2.38 -4.49
CA ASP A 76 -2.19 2.23 -5.47
C ASP A 76 -2.10 3.22 -6.64
N VAL A 77 -1.73 4.47 -6.38
CA VAL A 77 -1.51 5.48 -7.43
C VAL A 77 -0.35 5.08 -8.36
N THR A 78 0.75 4.55 -7.81
CA THR A 78 1.90 4.13 -8.62
C THR A 78 1.59 2.83 -9.36
N MET A 79 0.85 1.90 -8.74
CA MET A 79 0.32 0.71 -9.39
C MET A 79 -0.54 1.10 -10.60
N ALA A 80 -1.49 2.01 -10.39
CA ALA A 80 -2.40 2.46 -11.43
C ALA A 80 -1.69 3.16 -12.60
N LYS A 81 -0.72 4.04 -12.29
CA LYS A 81 0.18 4.65 -13.29
C LYS A 81 0.91 3.61 -14.11
N LEU A 82 1.42 2.57 -13.45
CA LEU A 82 2.19 1.52 -14.08
C LEU A 82 1.30 0.65 -14.99
N ALA A 83 0.07 0.35 -14.57
CA ALA A 83 -0.89 -0.41 -15.36
C ALA A 83 -1.43 0.37 -16.57
N LEU A 84 -1.84 1.63 -16.40
CA LEU A 84 -2.35 2.48 -17.50
C LEU A 84 -1.27 2.96 -18.47
N GLY A 85 0.00 3.00 -18.02
CA GLY A 85 1.12 3.44 -18.83
C GLY A 85 0.91 4.83 -19.43
N LYS A 86 1.04 4.95 -20.76
CA LYS A 86 0.97 6.24 -21.47
C LYS A 86 -0.39 6.94 -21.32
N SER A 87 -1.47 6.17 -21.14
CA SER A 87 -2.84 6.69 -21.02
C SER A 87 -3.08 7.44 -19.71
N TRP A 88 -2.30 7.15 -18.66
CA TRP A 88 -2.40 7.86 -17.38
C TRP A 88 -2.31 9.38 -17.54
N ARG A 89 -1.43 9.87 -18.43
CA ARG A 89 -1.26 11.32 -18.64
C ARG A 89 -2.47 11.98 -19.29
N LYS A 90 -3.24 11.24 -20.07
CA LYS A 90 -4.42 11.71 -20.80
C LYS A 90 -5.71 11.61 -19.97
N ALA A 91 -5.72 10.74 -18.97
CA ALA A 91 -6.88 10.56 -18.08
C ALA A 91 -7.17 11.84 -17.28
N SER A 92 -8.46 12.19 -17.19
CA SER A 92 -8.94 13.24 -16.29
C SER A 92 -8.69 12.88 -14.83
N LYS A 93 -8.83 13.85 -13.91
CA LYS A 93 -8.71 13.57 -12.46
C LYS A 93 -9.73 12.54 -11.99
N ARG A 94 -10.99 12.66 -12.45
CA ARG A 94 -12.07 11.71 -12.14
C ARG A 94 -11.71 10.30 -12.62
N GLN A 95 -11.39 10.15 -13.89
CA GLN A 95 -11.00 8.85 -14.47
C GLN A 95 -9.80 8.20 -13.78
N LYS A 96 -8.84 9.00 -13.28
CA LYS A 96 -7.72 8.48 -12.51
C LYS A 96 -8.16 7.88 -11.18
N LEU A 97 -9.08 8.55 -10.47
CA LEU A 97 -9.61 8.07 -9.20
C LEU A 97 -10.44 6.81 -9.41
N ASP A 98 -11.37 6.85 -10.36
CA ASP A 98 -12.21 5.71 -10.74
C ASP A 98 -11.34 4.50 -11.12
N PHE A 99 -10.30 4.71 -11.93
CA PHE A 99 -9.40 3.62 -12.32
C PHE A 99 -8.56 3.10 -11.15
N ILE A 100 -8.08 3.95 -10.24
CA ILE A 100 -7.34 3.49 -9.04
C ILE A 100 -8.20 2.52 -8.23
N GLU A 101 -9.45 2.90 -7.99
CA GLU A 101 -10.40 2.09 -7.23
C GLU A 101 -10.72 0.77 -7.94
N GLU A 102 -11.14 0.84 -9.20
CA GLU A 102 -11.52 -0.33 -9.98
C GLU A 102 -10.34 -1.30 -10.17
N PHE A 103 -9.14 -0.78 -10.41
CA PHE A 103 -7.95 -1.61 -10.57
C PHE A 103 -7.51 -2.25 -9.25
N ARG A 104 -7.60 -1.51 -8.13
CA ARG A 104 -7.36 -2.09 -6.80
C ARG A 104 -8.32 -3.23 -6.52
N ASN A 105 -9.62 -3.01 -6.75
CA ASN A 105 -10.65 -4.03 -6.56
C ASN A 105 -10.38 -5.27 -7.41
N LEU A 106 -9.97 -5.09 -8.67
CA LEU A 106 -9.61 -6.19 -9.56
C LEU A 106 -8.47 -7.04 -8.98
N LEU A 107 -7.40 -6.40 -8.52
CA LEU A 107 -6.25 -7.11 -7.95
C LEU A 107 -6.64 -7.86 -6.68
N VAL A 108 -7.36 -7.20 -5.77
CA VAL A 108 -7.80 -7.79 -4.51
C VAL A 108 -8.66 -9.03 -4.77
N ARG A 109 -9.65 -8.95 -5.67
CA ARG A 109 -10.51 -10.08 -6.04
C ARG A 109 -9.79 -11.19 -6.79
N THR A 110 -8.82 -10.85 -7.63
CA THR A 110 -8.09 -11.85 -8.42
C THR A 110 -7.17 -12.70 -7.54
N TYR A 111 -6.62 -12.14 -6.46
CA TYR A 111 -5.59 -12.78 -5.65
C TYR A 111 -6.02 -13.15 -4.23
N SER A 112 -7.22 -12.76 -3.78
CA SER A 112 -7.78 -13.13 -2.48
C SER A 112 -7.86 -14.66 -2.30
N LYS A 113 -8.23 -15.38 -3.35
CA LYS A 113 -8.28 -16.85 -3.33
C LYS A 113 -6.90 -17.48 -3.08
N SER A 114 -5.86 -17.00 -3.78
CA SER A 114 -4.50 -17.49 -3.57
C SER A 114 -3.98 -17.16 -2.17
N LEU A 115 -4.49 -16.09 -1.53
CA LEU A 115 -4.19 -15.79 -0.13
C LEU A 115 -4.79 -16.85 0.81
N LEU A 116 -6.02 -17.30 0.57
CA LEU A 116 -6.66 -18.39 1.34
C LEU A 116 -6.00 -19.76 1.16
N GLU A 117 -5.39 -19.98 -0.01
CA GLU A 117 -4.65 -21.22 -0.30
C GLU A 117 -3.30 -21.29 0.44
N PHE A 118 -2.90 -20.20 1.11
CA PHE A 118 -1.67 -20.13 1.90
C PHE A 118 -1.87 -20.75 3.29
N LYS A 119 -1.39 -21.97 3.48
CA LYS A 119 -1.49 -22.76 4.73
C LYS A 119 -0.11 -23.10 5.27
N ASP A 120 0.54 -24.03 4.59
CA ASP A 120 1.80 -24.65 5.02
C ASP A 120 3.02 -24.06 4.31
N GLN A 121 2.81 -23.04 3.49
CA GLN A 121 3.87 -22.31 2.84
C GLN A 121 4.55 -21.34 3.82
N GLU A 122 5.78 -20.96 3.49
CA GLU A 122 6.56 -19.94 4.20
C GLU A 122 7.11 -18.92 3.20
N ILE A 123 7.34 -17.68 3.64
CA ILE A 123 7.99 -16.67 2.81
C ILE A 123 9.41 -16.45 3.33
N ARG A 124 10.40 -16.70 2.48
CA ARG A 124 11.81 -16.41 2.76
C ARG A 124 12.24 -15.14 2.07
N TYR A 125 12.59 -14.10 2.83
CA TYR A 125 13.15 -12.86 2.32
C TYR A 125 14.67 -12.95 2.19
N PHE A 126 15.21 -12.38 1.11
CA PHE A 126 16.66 -12.33 0.90
C PHE A 126 17.25 -11.03 1.47
N PRO A 127 18.52 -11.04 1.91
CA PRO A 127 19.20 -9.83 2.37
C PRO A 127 19.14 -8.70 1.34
N LEU A 128 18.73 -7.52 1.78
CA LEU A 128 18.72 -6.31 0.99
C LEU A 128 19.79 -5.34 1.51
N LYS A 129 20.68 -4.91 0.61
CA LYS A 129 21.54 -3.73 0.85
C LYS A 129 20.87 -2.52 0.21
N LEU A 130 20.51 -1.54 1.04
CA LEU A 130 19.86 -0.31 0.61
C LEU A 130 20.88 0.83 0.64
N ALA A 131 20.93 1.65 -0.41
CA ALA A 131 21.67 2.92 -0.37
C ALA A 131 20.97 3.91 0.58
N GLU A 132 21.73 4.78 1.25
CA GLU A 132 21.18 5.72 2.24
C GLU A 132 20.10 6.66 1.66
N ASP A 133 20.24 7.04 0.39
CA ASP A 133 19.31 7.93 -0.30
C ASP A 133 18.26 7.18 -1.14
N ALA A 134 18.21 5.85 -1.06
CA ALA A 134 17.34 5.03 -1.91
C ALA A 134 15.86 5.44 -1.78
N ARG A 135 15.25 5.79 -2.92
CA ARG A 135 13.81 6.11 -3.02
C ARG A 135 12.98 4.99 -3.63
N LYS A 136 13.66 3.97 -4.18
CA LYS A 136 13.06 2.77 -4.78
C LYS A 136 13.96 1.58 -4.49
N THR A 137 13.35 0.42 -4.32
CA THR A 137 14.08 -0.84 -4.15
C THR A 137 13.26 -2.02 -4.70
N SER A 138 13.90 -3.19 -4.77
CA SER A 138 13.27 -4.46 -5.04
C SER A 138 13.69 -5.45 -3.97
N VAL A 139 12.78 -5.80 -3.06
CA VAL A 139 13.02 -6.86 -2.07
C VAL A 139 12.74 -8.19 -2.75
N LYS A 140 13.75 -9.06 -2.82
CA LYS A 140 13.59 -10.42 -3.32
C LYS A 140 13.11 -11.31 -2.18
N ALA A 141 12.21 -12.22 -2.50
CA ALA A 141 11.77 -13.27 -1.60
C ALA A 141 11.44 -14.52 -2.41
N GLU A 142 11.01 -15.57 -1.74
CA GLU A 142 10.38 -16.73 -2.37
C GLU A 142 9.37 -17.35 -1.43
N VAL A 143 8.36 -17.99 -2.00
CA VAL A 143 7.43 -18.85 -1.28
C VAL A 143 7.99 -20.26 -1.28
N LEU A 144 8.27 -20.79 -0.09
CA LEU A 144 8.63 -22.18 0.12
C LEU A 144 7.35 -23.01 0.23
N GLN A 145 7.23 -24.07 -0.56
CA GLN A 145 6.06 -24.96 -0.58
C GLN A 145 6.46 -26.36 -0.13
N PRO A 146 5.64 -27.06 0.67
CA PRO A 146 5.90 -28.44 1.02
C PRO A 146 5.99 -29.33 -0.22
N GLY A 147 7.11 -30.04 -0.39
CA GLY A 147 7.28 -31.03 -1.45
C GLY A 147 7.38 -30.49 -2.89
N GLY A 148 7.53 -29.18 -3.07
CA GLY A 148 7.60 -28.54 -4.40
C GLY A 148 8.75 -27.54 -4.52
N PRO A 149 9.01 -27.04 -5.75
CA PRO A 149 9.96 -25.95 -5.97
C PRO A 149 9.48 -24.66 -5.29
N SER A 150 10.42 -23.81 -4.88
CA SER A 150 10.08 -22.48 -4.38
C SER A 150 9.59 -21.58 -5.52
N VAL A 151 8.69 -20.65 -5.19
CA VAL A 151 8.17 -19.66 -6.15
C VAL A 151 8.83 -18.31 -5.89
N PRO A 152 9.65 -17.78 -6.82
CA PRO A 152 10.37 -16.55 -6.58
C PRO A 152 9.45 -15.33 -6.64
N LEU A 153 9.66 -14.42 -5.69
CA LEU A 153 8.95 -13.16 -5.53
C LEU A 153 9.89 -11.97 -5.63
N ALA A 154 9.40 -10.86 -6.18
CA ALA A 154 10.08 -9.56 -6.07
C ALA A 154 9.09 -8.43 -5.77
N TYR A 155 9.18 -7.86 -4.58
CA TYR A 155 8.40 -6.71 -4.14
C TYR A 155 9.10 -5.43 -4.58
N ARG A 156 8.49 -4.71 -5.52
CA ARG A 156 9.00 -3.42 -5.97
C ARG A 156 8.40 -2.35 -5.09
N MET A 157 9.26 -1.63 -4.38
CA MET A 157 8.85 -0.68 -3.35
C MET A 157 9.42 0.70 -3.61
N ARG A 158 8.71 1.72 -3.15
CA ARG A 158 9.18 3.10 -3.17
C ARG A 158 8.94 3.78 -1.84
N LEU A 159 9.84 4.70 -1.49
CA LEU A 159 9.69 5.53 -0.32
C LEU A 159 8.71 6.66 -0.63
N LYS A 160 7.66 6.81 0.19
CA LYS A 160 6.62 7.83 0.08
C LYS A 160 6.25 8.26 1.49
N ASN A 161 6.37 9.56 1.78
CA ASN A 161 6.09 10.13 3.11
C ASN A 161 6.82 9.39 4.24
N ASN A 162 8.12 9.13 4.04
CA ASN A 162 8.99 8.41 4.98
C ASN A 162 8.54 6.96 5.31
N ALA A 163 7.73 6.34 4.43
CA ALA A 163 7.33 4.95 4.55
C ALA A 163 7.54 4.21 3.22
N TRP A 164 8.01 2.97 3.27
CA TRP A 164 8.07 2.12 2.08
C TRP A 164 6.68 1.65 1.70
N LYS A 165 6.37 1.72 0.40
CA LYS A 165 5.11 1.25 -0.18
C LYS A 165 5.39 0.33 -1.36
N VAL A 166 4.72 -0.82 -1.40
CA VAL A 166 4.76 -1.75 -2.52
C VAL A 166 3.94 -1.16 -3.67
N TYR A 167 4.51 -1.11 -4.86
CA TYR A 167 3.80 -0.63 -6.05
C TYR A 167 3.69 -1.67 -7.17
N ASP A 168 4.31 -2.84 -6.98
CA ASP A 168 4.24 -3.98 -7.90
C ASP A 168 4.86 -5.19 -7.19
N ILE A 169 4.29 -6.37 -7.43
CA ILE A 169 4.86 -7.66 -7.01
C ILE A 169 5.10 -8.45 -8.28
N LYS A 170 6.28 -9.05 -8.40
CA LYS A 170 6.53 -10.06 -9.43
C LYS A 170 6.46 -11.44 -8.81
N VAL A 171 5.67 -12.31 -9.42
CA VAL A 171 5.60 -13.74 -9.11
C VAL A 171 6.16 -14.47 -10.31
N ASP A 172 7.20 -15.28 -10.10
CA ASP A 172 7.90 -15.97 -11.18
C ASP A 172 8.34 -15.04 -12.33
N GLY A 173 8.84 -13.87 -11.95
CA GLY A 173 9.27 -12.82 -12.88
C GLY A 173 8.14 -12.02 -13.54
N ILE A 174 6.89 -12.47 -13.46
CA ILE A 174 5.71 -11.82 -14.04
C ILE A 174 5.12 -10.82 -13.06
N SER A 175 4.96 -9.57 -13.48
CA SER A 175 4.43 -8.50 -12.64
C SER A 175 2.91 -8.56 -12.55
N LEU A 176 2.36 -8.56 -11.34
CA LEU A 176 0.91 -8.56 -11.12
C LEU A 176 0.26 -7.29 -11.67
N VAL A 177 0.98 -6.17 -11.65
CA VAL A 177 0.45 -4.88 -12.13
C VAL A 177 0.53 -4.74 -13.65
N THR A 178 1.70 -5.02 -14.24
CA THR A 178 1.91 -4.79 -15.68
C THR A 178 1.33 -5.86 -16.58
N SER A 179 0.96 -7.01 -16.03
CA SER A 179 0.27 -8.07 -16.79
C SER A 179 -1.06 -7.60 -17.39
N TYR A 180 -1.74 -6.63 -16.76
CA TYR A 180 -2.99 -6.06 -17.27
C TYR A 180 -2.82 -4.98 -18.34
N ARG A 181 -1.60 -4.45 -18.52
CA ARG A 181 -1.37 -3.29 -19.39
C ARG A 181 -1.80 -3.54 -20.84
N GLY A 182 -1.61 -4.76 -21.34
CA GLY A 182 -2.03 -5.17 -22.68
C GLY A 182 -3.54 -5.04 -22.85
N THR A 183 -4.31 -5.68 -21.98
CA THR A 183 -5.78 -5.61 -21.94
C THR A 183 -6.27 -4.18 -21.79
N PHE A 184 -5.71 -3.40 -20.87
CA PHE A 184 -6.13 -2.01 -20.68
C PHE A 184 -5.86 -1.14 -21.89
N THR A 185 -4.72 -1.36 -22.57
CA THR A 185 -4.41 -0.67 -23.81
C THR A 185 -5.41 -1.02 -24.92
N GLN A 186 -5.86 -2.27 -24.97
CA GLN A 186 -6.84 -2.73 -25.95
C GLN A 186 -8.22 -2.11 -25.71
N GLU A 187 -8.73 -2.15 -24.47
CA GLU A 187 -10.02 -1.53 -24.13
C GLU A 187 -10.01 -0.02 -24.38
N ILE A 188 -8.93 0.66 -23.99
CA ILE A 188 -8.79 2.12 -24.26
C ILE A 188 -8.80 2.42 -25.76
N ARG A 189 -8.19 1.57 -26.60
CA ARG A 189 -8.21 1.75 -28.06
C ARG A 189 -9.61 1.55 -28.64
N LYS A 190 -10.40 0.66 -28.05
CA LYS A 190 -11.74 0.30 -28.53
C LYS A 190 -12.78 1.36 -28.15
N SER A 191 -12.78 1.81 -26.91
CA SER A 191 -13.88 2.58 -26.32
C SER A 191 -13.41 3.70 -25.37
N GLY A 192 -12.13 4.07 -25.43
CA GLY A 192 -11.58 5.12 -24.58
C GLY A 192 -11.40 4.70 -23.12
N ILE A 193 -11.02 5.65 -22.27
CA ILE A 193 -10.80 5.37 -20.85
C ILE A 193 -12.11 5.04 -20.14
N ASP A 194 -13.22 5.67 -20.54
CA ASP A 194 -14.53 5.35 -19.95
C ASP A 194 -14.93 3.90 -20.28
N GLY A 195 -14.70 3.43 -21.50
CA GLY A 195 -14.91 2.02 -21.84
C GLY A 195 -14.03 1.04 -21.06
N LEU A 196 -12.81 1.42 -20.69
CA LEU A 196 -11.99 0.62 -19.78
C LEU A 196 -12.58 0.60 -18.36
N LEU A 197 -13.11 1.73 -17.87
CA LEU A 197 -13.75 1.78 -16.56
C LEU A 197 -15.00 0.89 -16.52
N ASP A 198 -15.84 0.94 -17.55
CA ASP A 198 -17.00 0.06 -17.69
C ASP A 198 -16.57 -1.42 -17.71
N TYR A 199 -15.53 -1.75 -18.48
CA TYR A 199 -14.97 -3.11 -18.51
C TYR A 199 -14.51 -3.59 -17.13
N LEU A 200 -13.82 -2.73 -16.37
CA LEU A 200 -13.35 -3.08 -15.03
C LEU A 200 -14.50 -3.24 -14.05
N HIS A 201 -15.48 -2.35 -14.11
CA HIS A 201 -16.69 -2.40 -13.29
C HIS A 201 -17.44 -3.72 -13.49
N ASP A 202 -17.66 -4.12 -14.75
CA ASP A 202 -18.28 -5.39 -15.11
C ASP A 202 -17.47 -6.59 -14.61
N LYS A 203 -16.15 -6.51 -14.75
CA LYS A 203 -15.25 -7.59 -14.33
C LYS A 203 -15.24 -7.75 -12.81
N ASN A 204 -15.19 -6.65 -12.06
CA ASN A 204 -15.25 -6.66 -10.60
C ASN A 204 -16.61 -7.15 -10.09
N SER A 205 -17.71 -6.78 -10.76
CA SER A 205 -19.06 -7.24 -10.42
C SER A 205 -19.20 -8.75 -10.62
N LYS A 206 -18.64 -9.30 -11.71
CA LYS A 206 -18.62 -10.75 -11.96
C LYS A 206 -17.78 -11.52 -10.95
N LEU A 207 -16.61 -10.99 -10.59
CA LEU A 207 -15.75 -11.61 -9.57
C LEU A 207 -16.44 -11.60 -8.19
N LYS A 208 -17.12 -10.50 -7.83
CA LYS A 208 -17.92 -10.45 -6.60
C LYS A 208 -18.98 -11.55 -6.54
N GLY A 209 -19.73 -11.73 -7.63
CA GLY A 209 -20.75 -12.77 -7.70
C GLY A 209 -20.18 -14.20 -7.62
N GLN A 210 -18.88 -14.41 -7.88
CA GLN A 210 -18.22 -15.70 -7.69
C GLN A 210 -17.79 -15.93 -6.23
N ASP A 211 -17.53 -14.85 -5.48
CA ASP A 211 -17.19 -14.93 -4.06
C ASP A 211 -18.43 -15.24 -3.20
N ASP A 212 -19.61 -14.79 -3.63
CA ASP A 212 -20.87 -14.92 -2.89
C ASP A 212 -21.57 -16.29 -3.07
N ILE A 213 -20.95 -17.26 -3.78
CA ILE A 213 -21.51 -18.60 -4.11
C ILE A 213 -20.80 -19.71 -3.34
#